data_AF-A0AAN7G396-F1
#
_entry.id   AF-A0AAN7G396-F1
#
_cell.length_a   1.000
_cell.length_b   1.000
_cell.length_c   1.000
_cell.angle_alpha   90.00
_cell.angle_beta   90.00
_cell.angle_gamma   90.00
#
_symmetry.space_group_name_H-M   'P 1'
#
loop_
_entity.id
_entity.type
_entity.pdbx_description
1 polymer ?
#
loop_
_entity_poly.entity_id
_entity_poly.type
_entity_poly.pdbx_seq_one_letter_code
_entity_poly.pdbx_strand_id
1 'polypeptide(L)'
;MSGQAAIHCPQNSGFFLISSLCIQEDLYYPHPLMQDMLWDFLHHVAEPILTHWPFSKLREKALKAAIGRVRYEDENTRYLCIGSIIKILCLLAHWVEDPNSDSYKLHLARLPDNYWVAEDGLKLQSFGSQMWDAAFAIQAILSCNLNEEYGSTLRKSHEFVKASQVQENPSGDFKAMYRHISKGAWTFSMQDHGWQVSDCTAEGLKVALLFSQMSQDLVGEKMETDRFYDAVNVILSLQSSNGGFPAWEPQRAYRWLEKFNPTEFFEDALIERDYVECTSSVVQALALFRKFYPKHRRTEIDSSISNAIQYIEDVQEPDGSWYGHWGICYTYGTWFAVGGLAACGRNYRNCPALRKTCEFLLSKQLPNGGWGESYLSSQNKVWTNIEGNRANLVQTAWALLSLIDAGQAEIDPIPIHHGVRVMINAQMEDGDFPQQEITGVFMRNCTLNYSSYRNIFPIWVLGEYRRQVLFAQNLSA
;
A
#
# COMPACT_ATOMS: atom_id res chain seq x y z
N MET A 1 -57.02 -3.77 -2.19
CA MET A 1 -56.67 -4.45 -3.45
C MET A 1 -55.41 -3.80 -3.97
N SER A 2 -54.26 -4.31 -3.58
CA SER A 2 -52.94 -3.82 -3.99
C SER A 2 -52.16 -5.03 -4.45
N GLY A 3 -52.09 -5.22 -5.77
CA GLY A 3 -51.36 -6.32 -6.38
C GLY A 3 -49.87 -6.14 -6.12
N GLN A 4 -49.29 -7.04 -5.33
CA GLN A 4 -47.86 -7.24 -5.28
C GLN A 4 -47.43 -7.81 -6.64
N ALA A 5 -46.66 -7.03 -7.40
CA ALA A 5 -45.91 -7.57 -8.52
C ALA A 5 -44.80 -8.45 -7.94
N ALA A 6 -45.08 -9.75 -7.84
CA ALA A 6 -44.05 -10.75 -7.64
C ALA A 6 -43.14 -10.72 -8.87
N ILE A 7 -41.88 -10.34 -8.68
CA ILE A 7 -40.84 -10.53 -9.69
C ILE A 7 -40.61 -12.04 -9.77
N HIS A 8 -41.26 -12.67 -10.75
CA HIS A 8 -41.04 -14.06 -11.09
C HIS A 8 -39.66 -14.17 -11.74
N CYS A 9 -38.65 -14.60 -10.97
CA CYS A 9 -37.36 -14.98 -11.53
C CYS A 9 -37.54 -16.28 -12.34
N PRO A 10 -37.19 -16.33 -13.64
CA PRO A 10 -37.39 -17.52 -14.46
C PRO A 10 -36.48 -18.66 -13.97
N GLN A 11 -37.06 -19.85 -13.80
CA GLN A 11 -36.33 -21.05 -13.41
C GLN A 11 -35.28 -21.47 -14.47
N ASN A 12 -34.02 -21.47 -14.05
CA ASN A 12 -33.05 -22.56 -14.24
C ASN A 12 -32.72 -23.05 -15.67
N SER A 13 -32.48 -22.21 -16.66
CA SER A 13 -31.72 -22.65 -17.86
C SER A 13 -30.86 -21.55 -18.48
N GLY A 14 -31.36 -20.31 -18.54
CA GLY A 14 -30.61 -19.17 -19.09
C GLY A 14 -29.53 -18.59 -18.16
N PHE A 15 -29.70 -18.69 -16.84
CA PHE A 15 -28.72 -18.19 -15.86
C PHE A 15 -27.41 -18.99 -15.87
N PHE A 16 -27.45 -20.25 -16.30
CA PHE A 16 -26.33 -21.18 -16.27
C PHE A 16 -25.28 -20.92 -17.35
N LEU A 17 -25.69 -20.40 -18.51
CA LEU A 17 -24.74 -19.94 -19.51
C LEU A 17 -23.99 -18.70 -19.03
N ILE A 18 -24.54 -17.92 -18.09
CA ILE A 18 -24.03 -16.62 -17.69
C ILE A 18 -23.00 -16.70 -16.55
N SER A 19 -23.01 -17.76 -15.72
CA SER A 19 -22.14 -17.87 -14.54
C SER A 19 -20.65 -17.98 -14.84
N SER A 20 -20.26 -18.26 -16.09
CA SER A 20 -18.87 -18.29 -16.57
C SER A 20 -18.61 -17.31 -17.73
N LEU A 21 -19.62 -16.51 -18.10
CA LEU A 21 -19.48 -15.51 -19.16
C LEU A 21 -18.95 -14.20 -18.57
N CYS A 22 -17.64 -13.99 -18.71
CA CYS A 22 -17.04 -12.67 -18.70
C CYS A 22 -16.81 -12.24 -20.15
N ILE A 23 -17.07 -10.97 -20.48
CA ILE A 23 -16.75 -10.45 -21.81
C ILE A 23 -15.22 -10.43 -21.98
N GLN A 24 -14.73 -10.76 -23.17
CA GLN A 24 -13.30 -10.99 -23.39
C GLN A 24 -12.45 -9.75 -23.07
N GLU A 25 -13.00 -8.55 -23.27
CA GLU A 25 -12.35 -7.28 -22.97
C GLU A 25 -12.11 -7.04 -21.48
N ASP A 26 -12.97 -7.58 -20.60
CA ASP A 26 -12.88 -7.41 -19.14
C ASP A 26 -12.19 -8.61 -18.45
N LEU A 27 -11.95 -9.70 -19.19
CA LEU A 27 -11.32 -10.93 -18.69
C LEU A 27 -9.79 -10.80 -18.66
N TYR A 28 -9.26 -10.27 -17.57
CA TYR A 28 -7.82 -10.16 -17.35
C TYR A 28 -7.18 -11.47 -16.84
N TYR A 29 -7.88 -12.18 -15.95
CA TYR A 29 -7.40 -13.38 -15.28
C TYR A 29 -8.32 -14.57 -15.55
N PRO A 30 -8.11 -15.30 -16.67
CA PRO A 30 -9.01 -16.37 -17.08
C PRO A 30 -8.92 -17.59 -16.15
N HIS A 31 -10.05 -18.26 -15.96
CA HIS A 31 -10.12 -19.45 -15.11
C HIS A 31 -9.38 -20.63 -15.75
N PRO A 32 -8.55 -21.34 -14.98
CA PRO A 32 -8.04 -22.63 -15.42
C PRO A 32 -9.16 -23.67 -15.37
N LEU A 33 -9.11 -24.66 -16.26
CA LEU A 33 -10.10 -25.76 -16.32
C LEU A 33 -10.38 -26.43 -14.96
N MET A 34 -9.37 -26.54 -14.09
CA MET A 34 -9.53 -27.14 -12.77
C MET A 34 -10.47 -26.34 -11.84
N GLN A 35 -10.48 -25.01 -12.00
CA GLN A 35 -11.34 -24.11 -11.26
C GLN A 35 -12.78 -24.23 -11.76
N ASP A 36 -12.98 -24.21 -13.08
CA ASP A 36 -14.30 -24.42 -13.69
C ASP A 36 -14.90 -25.77 -13.27
N MET A 37 -14.12 -26.85 -13.34
CA MET A 37 -14.57 -28.17 -12.88
C MET A 37 -14.95 -28.21 -11.40
N LEU A 38 -14.20 -27.49 -10.54
CA LEU A 38 -14.50 -27.40 -9.12
C LEU A 38 -15.81 -26.63 -8.90
N TRP A 39 -16.01 -25.51 -9.57
CA TRP A 39 -17.22 -24.71 -9.45
C TRP A 39 -18.45 -25.41 -10.00
N ASP A 40 -18.33 -26.08 -11.13
CA ASP A 40 -19.40 -26.93 -11.68
C ASP A 40 -19.78 -28.02 -10.68
N PHE A 41 -18.81 -28.66 -10.05
CA PHE A 41 -19.08 -29.64 -9.00
C PHE A 41 -19.77 -29.00 -7.78
N LEU A 42 -19.25 -27.87 -7.29
CA LEU A 42 -19.83 -27.17 -6.15
C LEU A 42 -21.27 -26.72 -6.44
N HIS A 43 -21.54 -26.24 -7.64
CA HIS A 43 -22.84 -25.71 -8.02
C HIS A 43 -23.85 -26.81 -8.39
N HIS A 44 -23.46 -27.80 -9.19
CA HIS A 44 -24.39 -28.83 -9.67
C HIS A 44 -24.55 -30.01 -8.71
N VAL A 45 -23.57 -30.25 -7.84
CA VAL A 45 -23.59 -31.39 -6.92
C VAL A 45 -23.70 -30.93 -5.48
N ALA A 46 -22.75 -30.12 -5.00
CA ALA A 46 -22.70 -29.78 -3.58
C ALA A 46 -23.85 -28.87 -3.13
N GLU A 47 -24.17 -27.83 -3.90
CA GLU A 47 -25.19 -26.84 -3.56
C GLU A 47 -26.61 -27.46 -3.43
N PRO A 48 -27.08 -28.31 -4.37
CA PRO A 48 -28.33 -29.05 -4.19
C PRO A 48 -28.32 -29.97 -2.96
N ILE A 49 -27.20 -30.62 -2.66
CA ILE A 49 -27.10 -31.47 -1.46
C ILE A 49 -27.23 -30.63 -0.19
N LEU A 50 -26.52 -29.49 -0.12
CA LEU A 50 -26.47 -28.59 1.03
C LEU A 50 -27.78 -27.84 1.31
N THR A 51 -28.76 -27.87 0.40
CA THR A 51 -30.10 -27.29 0.62
C THR A 51 -31.09 -28.27 1.26
N HIS A 52 -30.77 -29.57 1.31
CA HIS A 52 -31.66 -30.60 1.83
C HIS A 52 -31.19 -31.14 3.20
N TRP A 53 -32.15 -31.58 4.03
CA TRP A 53 -31.84 -32.26 5.28
C TRP A 53 -31.09 -33.58 5.00
N PRO A 54 -30.04 -33.96 5.76
CA PRO A 54 -29.53 -33.29 6.97
C PRO A 54 -28.43 -32.26 6.69
N PHE A 55 -27.96 -32.18 5.45
CA PHE A 55 -26.81 -31.37 5.06
C PHE A 55 -27.06 -29.85 5.16
N SER A 56 -28.32 -29.42 5.10
CA SER A 56 -28.71 -28.04 5.40
C SER A 56 -28.26 -27.55 6.78
N LYS A 57 -28.12 -28.45 7.77
CA LYS A 57 -27.53 -28.10 9.08
C LYS A 57 -26.07 -27.64 8.99
N LEU A 58 -25.31 -28.14 8.02
CA LEU A 58 -23.94 -27.68 7.78
C LEU A 58 -23.94 -26.24 7.25
N ARG A 59 -24.88 -25.91 6.36
CA ARG A 59 -25.07 -24.53 5.87
C ARG A 59 -25.47 -23.58 7.01
N GLU A 60 -26.43 -23.97 7.85
CA GLU A 60 -26.81 -23.17 9.03
C GLU A 60 -25.62 -22.91 9.96
N LYS A 61 -24.78 -23.93 10.20
CA LYS A 61 -23.56 -23.79 11.00
C LYS A 61 -22.54 -22.86 10.31
N ALA A 62 -22.37 -22.98 9.00
CA ALA A 62 -21.47 -22.13 8.22
C ALA A 62 -21.92 -20.66 8.22
N LEU A 63 -23.22 -20.39 8.05
CA LEU A 63 -23.78 -19.04 8.12
C LEU A 63 -23.59 -18.41 9.50
N LYS A 64 -23.83 -19.17 10.58
CA LYS A 64 -23.55 -18.71 11.95
C LYS A 64 -22.08 -18.38 12.18
N ALA A 65 -21.17 -19.17 11.62
CA ALA A 65 -19.74 -18.88 11.70
C ALA A 65 -19.36 -17.63 10.86
N ALA A 66 -19.92 -17.50 9.66
CA ALA A 66 -19.67 -16.38 8.76
C ALA A 66 -20.12 -15.05 9.38
N ILE A 67 -21.35 -14.99 9.90
CA ILE A 67 -21.85 -13.77 10.54
C ILE A 67 -21.10 -13.44 11.84
N GLY A 68 -20.63 -14.45 12.57
CA GLY A 68 -19.74 -14.24 13.71
C GLY A 68 -18.44 -13.54 13.34
N ARG A 69 -17.86 -13.85 12.17
CA ARG A 69 -16.67 -13.15 11.64
C ARG A 69 -16.98 -11.74 11.17
N VAL A 70 -18.13 -11.52 10.54
CA VAL A 70 -18.60 -10.17 10.15
C VAL A 70 -18.74 -9.27 11.39
N ARG A 71 -19.41 -9.75 12.44
CA ARG A 71 -19.55 -9.00 13.70
C ARG A 71 -18.19 -8.66 14.32
N TYR A 72 -17.26 -9.61 14.29
CA TYR A 72 -15.92 -9.39 14.80
C TYR A 72 -15.14 -8.33 14.01
N GLU A 73 -15.20 -8.37 12.67
CA GLU A 73 -14.62 -7.33 11.81
C GLU A 73 -15.22 -5.96 12.13
N ASP A 74 -16.54 -5.88 12.26
CA ASP A 74 -17.24 -4.63 12.50
C ASP A 74 -16.91 -4.02 13.86
N GLU A 75 -16.92 -4.83 14.92
CA GLU A 75 -16.60 -4.36 16.28
C GLU A 75 -15.16 -3.85 16.38
N ASN A 76 -14.20 -4.54 15.75
CA ASN A 76 -12.79 -4.19 15.83
C ASN A 76 -12.37 -3.04 14.91
N THR A 77 -13.14 -2.76 13.86
CA THR A 77 -12.95 -1.59 12.97
C THR A 77 -13.85 -0.42 13.30
N ARG A 78 -14.64 -0.51 14.37
CA ARG A 78 -15.66 0.49 14.70
C ARG A 78 -16.59 0.76 13.51
N TYR A 79 -16.94 -0.32 12.79
CA TYR A 79 -17.85 -0.35 11.64
C TYR A 79 -17.32 0.32 10.36
N LEU A 80 -15.99 0.51 10.26
CA LEU A 80 -15.33 0.95 9.01
C LEU A 80 -15.06 -0.22 8.05
N CYS A 81 -14.83 -1.42 8.59
CA CYS A 81 -14.29 -2.58 7.91
C CYS A 81 -12.93 -2.31 7.23
N ILE A 82 -12.34 -3.37 6.66
CA ILE A 82 -11.06 -3.23 5.96
C ILE A 82 -11.16 -2.26 4.78
N GLY A 83 -12.21 -2.31 3.96
CA GLY A 83 -12.38 -1.40 2.83
C GLY A 83 -13.83 -1.31 2.37
N SER A 84 -14.12 -0.37 1.46
CA SER A 84 -15.50 0.03 1.16
C SER A 84 -16.40 -1.09 0.60
N ILE A 85 -15.86 -2.02 -0.19
CA ILE A 85 -16.62 -3.18 -0.67
C ILE A 85 -17.09 -4.04 0.50
N ILE A 86 -16.16 -4.44 1.37
CA ILE A 86 -16.46 -5.25 2.56
C ILE A 86 -17.41 -4.50 3.48
N LYS A 87 -17.21 -3.19 3.66
CA LYS A 87 -18.09 -2.33 4.44
C LYS A 87 -19.54 -2.36 3.98
N ILE A 88 -19.80 -2.34 2.67
CA ILE A 88 -21.17 -2.44 2.14
C ILE A 88 -21.73 -3.85 2.31
N LEU A 89 -20.93 -4.90 2.10
CA LEU A 89 -21.37 -6.28 2.30
C LEU A 89 -21.71 -6.58 3.76
N CYS A 90 -20.91 -6.11 4.72
CA CYS A 90 -21.18 -6.24 6.15
C CYS A 90 -22.45 -5.46 6.55
N LEU A 91 -22.62 -4.22 6.08
CA LEU A 91 -23.86 -3.43 6.27
C LEU A 91 -25.09 -4.22 5.79
N LEU A 92 -25.02 -4.81 4.60
CA LEU A 92 -26.11 -5.60 4.03
C LEU A 92 -26.39 -6.87 4.85
N ALA A 93 -25.35 -7.55 5.34
CA ALA A 93 -25.52 -8.73 6.19
C ALA A 93 -26.31 -8.39 7.47
N HIS A 94 -25.98 -7.28 8.13
CA HIS A 94 -26.73 -6.81 9.31
C HIS A 94 -28.16 -6.37 8.96
N TRP A 95 -28.36 -5.72 7.82
CA TRP A 95 -29.70 -5.35 7.35
C TRP A 95 -30.60 -6.57 7.15
N VAL A 96 -30.05 -7.65 6.59
CA VAL A 96 -30.78 -8.92 6.40
C VAL A 96 -31.08 -9.61 7.74
N GLU A 97 -30.15 -9.58 8.70
CA GLU A 97 -30.40 -10.16 10.03
C GLU A 97 -31.46 -9.39 10.82
N ASP A 98 -31.28 -8.07 10.96
CA ASP A 98 -32.23 -7.17 11.61
C ASP A 98 -31.98 -5.71 11.17
N PRO A 99 -32.87 -5.12 10.36
CA PRO A 99 -32.74 -3.74 9.89
C PRO A 99 -32.91 -2.69 11.00
N ASN A 100 -33.29 -3.08 12.22
CA ASN A 100 -33.38 -2.19 13.38
C ASN A 100 -32.23 -2.39 14.39
N SER A 101 -31.29 -3.29 14.11
CA SER A 101 -30.15 -3.57 14.99
C SER A 101 -29.24 -2.36 15.17
N ASP A 102 -28.57 -2.30 16.32
CA ASP A 102 -27.61 -1.22 16.58
C ASP A 102 -26.39 -1.32 15.67
N SER A 103 -25.94 -2.53 15.33
CA SER A 103 -24.88 -2.76 14.34
C SER A 103 -25.21 -2.18 12.97
N TYR A 104 -26.45 -2.34 12.48
CA TYR A 104 -26.89 -1.72 11.23
C TYR A 104 -26.85 -0.19 11.31
N LYS A 105 -27.33 0.41 12.41
CA LYS A 105 -27.30 1.88 12.61
C LYS A 105 -25.86 2.42 12.68
N LEU A 106 -24.95 1.69 13.33
CA LEU A 106 -23.54 2.06 13.43
C LEU A 106 -22.85 2.00 12.05
N HIS A 107 -23.17 0.98 11.23
CA HIS A 107 -22.71 0.93 9.83
C HIS A 107 -23.24 2.08 8.98
N LEU A 108 -24.49 2.52 9.18
CA LEU A 108 -25.06 3.67 8.49
C LEU A 108 -24.35 4.96 8.90
N ALA A 109 -24.04 5.12 10.19
CA ALA A 109 -23.31 6.28 10.71
C ALA A 109 -21.89 6.40 10.15
N ARG A 110 -21.26 5.27 9.77
CA ARG A 110 -19.92 5.20 9.17
C ARG A 110 -19.88 5.19 7.64
N LEU A 111 -21.03 5.23 6.95
CA LEU A 111 -21.05 5.36 5.49
C LEU A 111 -20.32 6.62 4.99
N PRO A 112 -20.54 7.81 5.60
CA PRO A 112 -19.90 9.05 5.15
C PRO A 112 -18.37 9.03 5.20
N ASP A 113 -17.76 8.21 6.07
CA ASP A 113 -16.30 8.07 6.15
C ASP A 113 -15.67 7.58 4.83
N ASN A 114 -16.45 6.93 3.95
CA ASN A 114 -15.99 6.48 2.64
C ASN A 114 -16.37 7.45 1.51
N TYR A 115 -17.04 8.58 1.79
CA TYR A 115 -17.48 9.52 0.78
C TYR A 115 -16.44 10.60 0.54
N TRP A 116 -16.16 10.88 -0.74
CA TRP A 116 -15.27 11.95 -1.14
C TRP A 116 -15.88 12.76 -2.29
N VAL A 117 -15.97 14.07 -2.11
CA VAL A 117 -16.41 14.98 -3.17
C VAL A 117 -15.16 15.42 -3.94
N ALA A 118 -14.95 14.81 -5.11
CA ALA A 118 -13.91 15.18 -6.07
C ALA A 118 -14.42 16.24 -7.07
N GLU A 119 -13.53 16.71 -7.94
CA GLU A 119 -13.79 17.70 -8.98
C GLU A 119 -14.88 17.24 -9.98
N ASP A 120 -15.03 15.93 -10.15
CA ASP A 120 -16.03 15.27 -11.00
C ASP A 120 -17.23 14.70 -10.21
N GLY A 121 -17.35 15.04 -8.92
CA GLY A 121 -18.50 14.71 -8.08
C GLY A 121 -18.21 13.74 -6.94
N LEU A 122 -19.28 13.21 -6.35
CA LEU A 122 -19.22 12.31 -5.20
C LEU A 122 -18.72 10.92 -5.61
N LYS A 123 -17.69 10.43 -4.91
CA LYS A 123 -17.08 9.11 -5.08
C LYS A 123 -17.08 8.33 -3.76
N LEU A 124 -17.05 7.01 -3.88
CA LEU A 124 -16.75 6.12 -2.76
C LEU A 124 -15.24 5.83 -2.76
N GLN A 125 -14.54 6.22 -1.72
CA GLN A 125 -13.15 5.85 -1.50
C GLN A 125 -13.06 4.35 -1.20
N SER A 126 -11.98 3.70 -1.65
CA SER A 126 -11.68 2.33 -1.24
C SER A 126 -11.26 2.30 0.24
N PHE A 127 -10.33 3.20 0.56
CA PHE A 127 -9.82 3.55 1.89
C PHE A 127 -9.53 5.05 1.90
N GLY A 128 -9.55 5.68 3.07
CA GLY A 128 -8.83 6.94 3.25
C GLY A 128 -7.31 6.68 3.30
N SER A 129 -6.49 7.62 2.84
CA SER A 129 -5.01 7.52 2.82
C SER A 129 -4.33 8.44 3.85
N GLN A 130 -5.03 8.82 4.92
CA GLN A 130 -4.63 9.94 5.79
C GLN A 130 -3.25 9.73 6.43
N MET A 131 -3.00 8.58 7.03
CA MET A 131 -1.72 8.28 7.67
C MET A 131 -0.60 8.06 6.65
N TRP A 132 -0.91 7.39 5.54
CA TRP A 132 0.03 7.18 4.43
C TRP A 132 0.51 8.51 3.83
N ASP A 133 -0.41 9.39 3.45
CA ASP A 133 -0.12 10.69 2.88
C ASP A 133 0.61 11.59 3.89
N ALA A 134 0.20 11.57 5.17
CA ALA A 134 0.87 12.34 6.21
C ALA A 134 2.32 11.89 6.39
N ALA A 135 2.59 10.58 6.44
CA ALA A 135 3.94 10.05 6.64
C ALA A 135 4.89 10.47 5.50
N PHE A 136 4.44 10.43 4.25
CA PHE A 136 5.26 10.90 3.12
C PHE A 136 5.36 12.41 3.04
N ALA A 137 4.28 13.17 3.31
CA ALA A 137 4.33 14.62 3.33
C ALA A 137 5.32 15.14 4.38
N ILE A 138 5.35 14.53 5.57
CA ILE A 138 6.34 14.85 6.61
C ILE A 138 7.76 14.64 6.06
N GLN A 139 8.05 13.46 5.49
CA GLN A 139 9.40 13.19 4.95
C GLN A 139 9.79 14.15 3.82
N ALA A 140 8.85 14.48 2.93
CA ALA A 140 9.05 15.47 1.89
C ALA A 140 9.41 16.85 2.47
N ILE A 141 8.67 17.35 3.47
CA ILE A 141 8.97 18.62 4.14
C ILE A 141 10.36 18.59 4.80
N LEU A 142 10.67 17.49 5.50
CA LEU A 142 11.97 17.33 6.18
C LEU A 142 13.13 17.24 5.19
N SER A 143 12.89 16.75 3.96
CA SER A 143 13.91 16.71 2.91
C SER A 143 14.40 18.12 2.52
N CYS A 144 13.52 19.14 2.60
CA CYS A 144 13.82 20.52 2.21
C CYS A 144 14.77 21.25 3.18
N ASN A 145 14.93 20.74 4.40
CA ASN A 145 15.70 21.38 5.49
C ASN A 145 15.22 22.80 5.84
N LEU A 146 13.89 22.99 5.88
CA LEU A 146 13.21 24.26 6.21
C LEU A 146 12.31 24.11 7.45
N ASN A 147 12.68 23.22 8.37
CA ASN A 147 11.79 22.77 9.46
C ASN A 147 11.27 23.92 10.34
N GLU A 148 12.09 24.94 10.58
CA GLU A 148 11.71 26.11 11.38
C GLU A 148 10.57 26.92 10.73
N GLU A 149 10.52 26.99 9.40
CA GLU A 149 9.45 27.69 8.66
C GLU A 149 8.13 26.93 8.75
N TYR A 150 8.18 25.60 8.90
CA TYR A 150 7.02 24.72 8.95
C TYR A 150 6.66 24.26 10.38
N GLY A 151 7.21 24.89 11.42
CA GLY A 151 7.08 24.41 12.80
C GLY A 151 5.64 24.15 13.27
N SER A 152 4.71 25.03 12.92
CA SER A 152 3.29 24.86 13.27
C SER A 152 2.63 23.66 12.58
N THR A 153 2.97 23.43 11.31
CA THR A 153 2.52 22.26 10.54
C THR A 153 3.14 20.99 11.10
N LEU A 154 4.45 20.97 11.33
CA LEU A 154 5.18 19.83 11.87
C LEU A 154 4.67 19.42 13.26
N ARG A 155 4.32 20.38 14.11
CA ARG A 155 3.68 20.12 15.42
C ARG A 155 2.35 19.39 15.27
N LYS A 156 1.47 19.88 14.41
CA LYS A 156 0.17 19.23 14.13
C LYS A 156 0.35 17.84 13.52
N SER A 157 1.30 17.70 12.61
CA SER A 157 1.66 16.40 12.02
C SER A 157 2.17 15.43 13.08
N HIS A 158 3.00 15.88 14.03
CA HIS A 158 3.47 15.05 15.12
C HIS A 158 2.33 14.62 16.06
N GLU A 159 1.41 15.54 16.40
CA GLU A 159 0.19 15.21 17.17
C GLU A 159 -0.68 14.19 16.43
N PHE A 160 -0.87 14.36 15.12
CA PHE A 160 -1.60 13.42 14.28
C PHE A 160 -0.94 12.03 14.26
N VAL A 161 0.38 11.95 14.02
CA VAL A 161 1.12 10.67 14.04
C VAL A 161 0.96 9.97 15.39
N LYS A 162 1.06 10.71 16.50
CA LYS A 162 0.84 10.17 17.85
C LYS A 162 -0.59 9.66 18.05
N ALA A 163 -1.60 10.41 17.60
CA ALA A 163 -3.00 10.02 17.74
C ALA A 163 -3.36 8.83 16.85
N SER A 164 -2.72 8.69 15.69
CA SER A 164 -3.03 7.66 14.69
C SER A 164 -2.48 6.27 15.01
N GLN A 165 -1.54 6.13 15.96
CA GLN A 165 -0.99 4.82 16.30
C GLN A 165 -2.03 3.97 17.05
N VAL A 166 -2.23 2.74 16.63
CA VAL A 166 -3.11 1.76 17.27
C VAL A 166 -2.56 1.40 18.66
N GLN A 167 -3.40 1.54 19.70
CA GLN A 167 -2.98 1.37 21.11
C GLN A 167 -3.27 -0.02 21.68
N GLU A 168 -4.12 -0.80 21.03
CA GLU A 168 -4.59 -2.09 21.51
C GLU A 168 -4.56 -3.13 20.39
N ASN A 169 -4.36 -4.40 20.75
CA ASN A 169 -4.56 -5.50 19.81
C ASN A 169 -6.05 -5.70 19.55
N PRO A 170 -6.42 -6.42 18.47
CA PRO A 170 -7.82 -6.75 18.25
C PRO A 170 -8.38 -7.56 19.42
N SER A 171 -9.68 -7.42 19.67
CA SER A 171 -10.35 -7.94 20.86
C SER A 171 -10.31 -9.48 20.90
N GLY A 172 -10.32 -10.01 22.14
CA GLY A 172 -10.42 -11.45 22.39
C GLY A 172 -9.27 -12.29 21.83
N ASP A 173 -9.56 -13.53 21.45
CA ASP A 173 -8.62 -14.40 20.74
C ASP A 173 -8.59 -14.06 19.25
N PHE A 174 -7.92 -12.96 18.93
CA PHE A 174 -7.83 -12.44 17.57
C PHE A 174 -7.14 -13.40 16.59
N LYS A 175 -6.30 -14.32 17.08
CA LYS A 175 -5.66 -15.35 16.25
C LYS A 175 -6.68 -16.38 15.77
N ALA A 176 -7.63 -16.78 16.62
CA ALA A 176 -8.75 -17.65 16.21
C ALA A 176 -9.66 -16.97 15.18
N MET A 177 -9.64 -15.63 15.12
CA MET A 177 -10.33 -14.82 14.12
C MET A 177 -9.44 -14.43 12.93
N TYR A 178 -8.30 -15.11 12.78
CA TYR A 178 -7.35 -14.92 11.69
C TYR A 178 -6.72 -13.53 11.60
N ARG A 179 -6.71 -12.76 12.70
CA ARG A 179 -6.04 -11.47 12.78
C ARG A 179 -4.63 -11.57 13.32
N HIS A 180 -3.86 -10.52 13.10
CA HIS A 180 -2.50 -10.35 13.62
C HIS A 180 -2.41 -9.29 14.72
N ILE A 181 -1.25 -9.17 15.37
CA ILE A 181 -1.02 -8.11 16.36
C ILE A 181 -1.05 -6.73 15.69
N SER A 182 -1.69 -5.76 16.33
CA SER A 182 -1.81 -4.38 15.83
C SER A 182 -1.42 -3.31 16.83
N LYS A 183 -1.23 -3.64 18.12
CA LYS A 183 -0.75 -2.68 19.12
C LYS A 183 0.63 -2.13 18.72
N GLY A 184 0.72 -0.82 18.56
CA GLY A 184 1.91 -0.11 18.10
C GLY A 184 1.96 0.15 16.59
N ALA A 185 1.01 -0.39 15.82
CA ALA A 185 0.96 -0.21 14.39
C ALA A 185 0.42 1.17 13.97
N TRP A 186 0.70 1.52 12.72
CA TRP A 186 -0.08 2.52 11.98
C TRP A 186 -0.82 1.83 10.85
N THR A 187 -2.06 2.25 10.62
CA THR A 187 -2.89 1.80 9.50
C THR A 187 -2.62 2.69 8.28
N PHE A 188 -3.17 2.33 7.12
CA PHE A 188 -3.10 3.18 5.92
C PHE A 188 -3.90 4.48 6.08
N SER A 189 -4.99 4.43 6.85
CA SER A 189 -5.97 5.51 7.03
C SER A 189 -5.82 6.21 8.38
N MET A 190 -6.56 5.75 9.39
CA MET A 190 -6.65 6.32 10.73
C MET A 190 -6.71 5.24 11.80
N GLN A 191 -6.51 5.63 13.07
CA GLN A 191 -6.46 4.72 14.22
C GLN A 191 -7.70 3.82 14.32
N ASP A 192 -8.89 4.37 14.06
CA ASP A 192 -10.18 3.66 14.15
C ASP A 192 -10.26 2.44 13.22
N HIS A 193 -9.51 2.43 12.12
CA HIS A 193 -9.45 1.30 11.20
C HIS A 193 -8.86 0.06 11.84
N GLY A 194 -7.93 0.22 12.79
CA GLY A 194 -7.39 -0.85 13.65
C GLY A 194 -6.51 -1.91 12.96
N TRP A 195 -6.54 -2.00 11.63
CA TRP A 195 -5.82 -3.01 10.87
C TRP A 195 -4.43 -2.53 10.48
N GLN A 196 -3.45 -3.19 11.09
CA GLN A 196 -2.04 -2.91 10.87
C GLN A 196 -1.65 -3.16 9.40
N VAL A 197 -0.73 -2.35 8.89
CA VAL A 197 -0.07 -2.55 7.60
C VAL A 197 1.43 -2.36 7.81
N SER A 198 2.26 -3.24 7.26
CA SER A 198 3.70 -3.29 7.58
C SER A 198 4.44 -2.03 7.12
N ASP A 199 4.21 -1.57 5.89
CA ASP A 199 4.78 -0.34 5.35
C ASP A 199 4.24 0.89 6.06
N CYS A 200 2.93 0.99 6.30
CA CYS A 200 2.34 2.11 7.03
C CYS A 200 2.90 2.19 8.45
N THR A 201 3.10 1.05 9.11
CA THR A 201 3.74 0.98 10.43
C THR A 201 5.21 1.38 10.36
N ALA A 202 5.93 0.97 9.33
CA ALA A 202 7.33 1.33 9.13
C ALA A 202 7.50 2.82 8.82
N GLU A 203 6.71 3.37 7.91
CA GLU A 203 6.68 4.79 7.55
C GLU A 203 6.24 5.66 8.74
N GLY A 204 5.22 5.22 9.49
CA GLY A 204 4.79 5.83 10.75
C GLY A 204 5.89 5.82 11.81
N LEU A 205 6.56 4.69 12.02
CA LEU A 205 7.70 4.58 12.92
C LEU A 205 8.84 5.50 12.49
N LYS A 206 9.16 5.55 11.20
CA LYS A 206 10.21 6.41 10.64
C LYS A 206 9.94 7.88 10.95
N VAL A 207 8.75 8.41 10.66
CA VAL A 207 8.44 9.82 10.96
C VAL A 207 8.36 10.10 12.46
N ALA A 208 7.85 9.15 13.26
CA ALA A 208 7.81 9.31 14.71
C ALA A 208 9.23 9.36 15.32
N LEU A 209 10.16 8.54 14.81
CA LEU A 209 11.57 8.59 15.17
C LEU A 209 12.25 9.90 14.75
N LEU A 210 11.94 10.43 13.55
CA LEU A 210 12.45 11.73 13.10
C LEU A 210 11.98 12.86 14.02
N PHE A 211 10.70 12.88 14.40
CA PHE A 211 10.19 13.85 15.38
C PHE A 211 10.85 13.72 16.75
N SER A 212 11.20 12.50 17.17
CA SER A 212 11.88 12.28 18.47
C SER A 212 13.24 13.01 18.57
N GLN A 213 13.86 13.33 17.44
CA GLN A 213 15.15 14.04 17.36
C GLN A 213 14.98 15.57 17.28
N MET A 214 13.76 16.07 17.11
CA MET A 214 13.49 17.51 17.01
C MET A 214 13.28 18.14 18.40
N SER A 215 13.41 19.47 18.45
CA SER A 215 13.13 20.23 19.66
C SER A 215 11.63 20.16 20.01
N GLN A 216 11.33 19.99 21.31
CA GLN A 216 9.95 20.01 21.80
C GLN A 216 9.31 21.40 21.65
N ASP A 217 10.12 22.47 21.62
CA ASP A 217 9.65 23.82 21.35
C ASP A 217 9.15 23.98 19.91
N LEU A 218 9.64 23.13 18.98
CA LEU A 218 9.18 23.12 17.60
C LEU A 218 7.96 22.21 17.45
N VAL A 219 8.08 20.93 17.82
CA VAL A 219 7.11 19.87 17.46
C VAL A 219 6.26 19.36 18.62
N GLY A 220 6.42 19.92 19.82
CA GLY A 220 5.69 19.51 21.02
C GLY A 220 6.27 18.28 21.73
N GLU A 221 5.50 17.74 22.66
CA GLU A 221 5.91 16.63 23.54
C GLU A 221 6.24 15.36 22.75
N LYS A 222 7.35 14.71 23.10
CA LYS A 222 7.82 13.48 22.46
C LYS A 222 6.90 12.30 22.77
N MET A 223 6.76 11.40 21.80
CA MET A 223 6.11 10.11 21.98
C MET A 223 6.90 9.21 22.95
N GLU A 224 6.19 8.42 23.76
CA GLU A 224 6.83 7.52 24.73
C GLU A 224 7.64 6.41 24.04
N THR A 225 8.80 6.08 24.61
CA THR A 225 9.73 5.11 24.00
C THR A 225 9.11 3.74 23.79
N ASP A 226 8.27 3.26 24.73
CA ASP A 226 7.63 1.95 24.63
C ASP A 226 6.72 1.83 23.40
N ARG A 227 6.19 2.95 22.91
CA ARG A 227 5.36 2.96 21.70
C ARG A 227 6.18 2.72 20.43
N PHE A 228 7.47 3.07 20.42
CA PHE A 228 8.37 2.67 19.33
C PHE A 228 8.68 1.18 19.41
N TYR A 229 8.82 0.62 20.62
CA TYR A 229 9.05 -0.81 20.81
C TYR A 229 7.85 -1.64 20.36
N ASP A 230 6.63 -1.20 20.65
CA ASP A 230 5.41 -1.86 20.16
C ASP A 230 5.36 -1.88 18.63
N ALA A 231 5.70 -0.77 17.95
CA ALA A 231 5.79 -0.73 16.49
C ALA A 231 6.83 -1.71 15.93
N VAL A 232 8.02 -1.77 16.54
CA VAL A 232 9.08 -2.73 16.18
C VAL A 232 8.62 -4.17 16.40
N ASN A 233 7.83 -4.45 17.45
CA ASN A 233 7.28 -5.78 17.70
C ASN A 233 6.31 -6.21 16.60
N VAL A 234 5.42 -5.32 16.14
CA VAL A 234 4.53 -5.59 14.99
C VAL A 234 5.36 -5.89 13.76
N ILE A 235 6.29 -5.01 13.39
CA ILE A 235 7.15 -5.19 12.22
C ILE A 235 7.87 -6.55 12.27
N LEU A 236 8.63 -6.83 13.32
CA LEU A 236 9.41 -8.08 13.41
C LEU A 236 8.54 -9.34 13.38
N SER A 237 7.28 -9.26 13.81
CA SER A 237 6.36 -10.40 13.80
C SER A 237 5.83 -10.78 12.41
N LEU A 238 6.04 -9.92 11.41
CA LEU A 238 5.52 -10.10 10.04
C LEU A 238 6.54 -10.66 9.06
N GLN A 239 7.82 -10.74 9.44
CA GLN A 239 8.86 -11.17 8.51
C GLN A 239 8.67 -12.62 8.07
N SER A 240 8.60 -12.83 6.76
CA SER A 240 8.54 -14.16 6.16
C SER A 240 9.91 -14.85 6.19
N SER A 241 9.92 -16.18 6.03
CA SER A 241 11.15 -16.97 6.08
C SER A 241 12.15 -16.66 4.95
N ASN A 242 11.68 -16.08 3.85
CA ASN A 242 12.51 -15.60 2.75
C ASN A 242 13.11 -14.20 3.02
N GLY A 243 12.81 -13.58 4.16
CA GLY A 243 13.27 -12.25 4.54
C GLY A 243 12.34 -11.10 4.14
N GLY A 244 11.36 -11.33 3.26
CA GLY A 244 10.40 -10.34 2.81
C GLY A 244 9.33 -10.01 3.87
N PHE A 245 8.59 -8.94 3.60
CA PHE A 245 7.46 -8.51 4.42
C PHE A 245 6.18 -8.38 3.59
N PRO A 246 5.05 -8.90 4.10
CA PRO A 246 3.75 -8.73 3.49
C PRO A 246 3.09 -7.41 3.86
N ALA A 247 1.97 -7.06 3.23
CA ALA A 247 1.23 -5.85 3.56
C ALA A 247 0.53 -5.98 4.92
N TRP A 248 -0.40 -6.93 5.07
CA TRP A 248 -1.25 -7.02 6.27
C TRP A 248 -0.93 -8.20 7.19
N GLU A 249 -0.60 -9.39 6.68
CA GLU A 249 -0.45 -10.57 7.54
C GLU A 249 0.63 -11.54 7.04
N PRO A 250 1.19 -12.42 7.89
CA PRO A 250 2.12 -13.44 7.41
C PRO A 250 1.46 -14.33 6.34
N GLN A 251 2.22 -14.74 5.32
CA GLN A 251 1.74 -15.65 4.30
C GLN A 251 1.30 -16.99 4.93
N ARG A 252 0.00 -17.34 4.80
CA ARG A 252 -0.59 -18.57 5.37
C ARG A 252 -0.92 -19.65 4.32
N ALA A 253 -0.66 -19.34 3.05
CA ALA A 253 -1.11 -20.13 1.91
C ALA A 253 -0.06 -20.15 0.80
N TYR A 254 -0.01 -21.23 0.04
CA TYR A 254 0.96 -21.40 -1.05
C TYR A 254 0.45 -20.82 -2.36
N ARG A 255 1.36 -20.35 -3.22
CA ARG A 255 1.06 -19.74 -4.53
C ARG A 255 0.14 -20.54 -5.44
N TRP A 256 0.15 -21.88 -5.34
CA TRP A 256 -0.71 -22.70 -6.19
C TRP A 256 -2.21 -22.48 -5.92
N LEU A 257 -2.60 -21.96 -4.75
CA LEU A 257 -4.00 -21.66 -4.42
C LEU A 257 -4.59 -20.57 -5.32
N GLU A 258 -3.76 -19.71 -5.92
CA GLU A 258 -4.21 -18.66 -6.85
C GLU A 258 -4.82 -19.22 -8.13
N LYS A 259 -4.59 -20.51 -8.42
CA LYS A 259 -5.31 -21.26 -9.46
C LYS A 259 -6.81 -21.41 -9.17
N PHE A 260 -7.27 -20.99 -7.99
CA PHE A 260 -8.67 -20.95 -7.58
C PHE A 260 -9.13 -19.51 -7.32
N ASN A 261 -8.38 -18.50 -7.79
CA ASN A 261 -8.78 -17.11 -7.65
C ASN A 261 -10.09 -16.87 -8.41
N PRO A 262 -11.20 -16.56 -7.71
CA PRO A 262 -12.50 -16.42 -8.35
C PRO A 262 -12.70 -15.08 -9.06
N THR A 263 -11.73 -14.16 -8.99
CA THR A 263 -11.86 -12.86 -9.63
C THR A 263 -11.32 -12.90 -11.05
N GLU A 264 -12.15 -12.54 -12.01
CA GLU A 264 -11.83 -12.53 -13.45
C GLU A 264 -10.93 -11.35 -13.85
N PHE A 265 -10.86 -10.31 -13.02
CA PHE A 265 -10.22 -9.03 -13.34
C PHE A 265 -9.05 -8.67 -12.43
N PHE A 266 -8.77 -9.49 -11.40
CA PHE A 266 -7.63 -9.32 -10.50
C PHE A 266 -6.71 -10.53 -10.55
N GLU A 267 -5.41 -10.26 -10.57
CA GLU A 267 -4.38 -11.27 -10.38
C GLU A 267 -3.81 -11.15 -8.96
N ASP A 268 -3.40 -12.27 -8.39
CA ASP A 268 -2.72 -12.33 -7.08
C ASP A 268 -3.59 -11.80 -5.91
N ALA A 269 -4.89 -12.10 -5.93
CA ALA A 269 -5.86 -11.56 -4.99
C ALA A 269 -6.20 -12.49 -3.80
N LEU A 270 -5.90 -13.80 -3.91
CA LEU A 270 -6.37 -14.78 -2.93
C LEU A 270 -5.44 -14.92 -1.72
N ILE A 271 -4.14 -14.77 -1.92
CA ILE A 271 -3.14 -14.98 -0.87
C ILE A 271 -2.29 -13.74 -0.65
N GLU A 272 -1.98 -13.50 0.62
CA GLU A 272 -1.01 -12.49 1.05
C GLU A 272 0.42 -12.92 0.68
N ARG A 273 1.26 -11.93 0.34
CA ARG A 273 2.60 -12.14 -0.23
C ARG A 273 3.57 -11.10 0.29
N ASP A 274 4.85 -11.41 0.18
CA ASP A 274 5.88 -10.42 0.45
C ASP A 274 6.04 -9.47 -0.74
N TYR A 275 6.23 -8.18 -0.42
CA TYR A 275 6.38 -7.11 -1.40
C TYR A 275 7.69 -6.35 -1.16
N VAL A 276 8.35 -5.89 -2.24
CA VAL A 276 9.60 -5.13 -2.16
C VAL A 276 9.38 -3.78 -1.48
N GLU A 277 8.21 -3.18 -1.66
CA GLU A 277 7.83 -1.89 -1.09
C GLU A 277 7.67 -1.98 0.43
N CYS A 278 6.93 -2.99 0.88
CA CYS A 278 6.76 -3.29 2.30
C CYS A 278 8.10 -3.61 2.98
N THR A 279 8.89 -4.48 2.32
CA THR A 279 10.21 -4.90 2.82
C THR A 279 11.17 -3.71 2.94
N SER A 280 11.21 -2.84 1.93
CA SER A 280 12.06 -1.66 1.94
C SER A 280 11.68 -0.66 3.04
N SER A 281 10.38 -0.36 3.16
CA SER A 281 9.89 0.57 4.20
C SER A 281 10.32 0.10 5.58
N VAL A 282 10.17 -1.21 5.85
CA VAL A 282 10.62 -1.86 7.08
C VAL A 282 12.13 -1.73 7.28
N VAL A 283 12.96 -2.00 6.26
CA VAL A 283 14.42 -1.84 6.35
C VAL A 283 14.79 -0.42 6.74
N GLN A 284 14.21 0.59 6.10
CA GLN A 284 14.49 2.00 6.40
C GLN A 284 14.13 2.35 7.85
N ALA A 285 12.93 1.94 8.30
CA ALA A 285 12.46 2.21 9.65
C ALA A 285 13.31 1.50 10.71
N LEU A 286 13.62 0.22 10.52
CA LEU A 286 14.44 -0.56 11.44
C LEU A 286 15.89 -0.06 11.47
N ALA A 287 16.47 0.34 10.33
CA ALA A 287 17.81 0.93 10.28
C ALA A 287 17.88 2.23 11.08
N LEU A 288 16.86 3.09 10.97
CA LEU A 288 16.74 4.33 11.74
C LEU A 288 16.50 4.04 13.23
N PHE A 289 15.60 3.13 13.57
CA PHE A 289 15.34 2.71 14.94
C PHE A 289 16.60 2.19 15.60
N ARG A 290 17.33 1.28 14.92
CA ARG A 290 18.60 0.71 15.36
C ARG A 290 19.66 1.78 15.66
N LYS A 291 19.66 2.88 14.91
CA LYS A 291 20.58 4.02 15.14
C LYS A 291 20.26 4.74 16.45
N PHE A 292 18.98 4.97 16.77
CA PHE A 292 18.56 5.70 17.97
C PHE A 292 18.42 4.82 19.21
N TYR A 293 18.12 3.53 19.03
CA TYR A 293 17.90 2.56 20.11
C TYR A 293 18.82 1.32 19.95
N PRO A 294 20.16 1.50 19.94
CA PRO A 294 21.10 0.45 19.53
C PRO A 294 21.14 -0.79 20.44
N LYS A 295 20.54 -0.73 21.63
CA LYS A 295 20.51 -1.83 22.61
C LYS A 295 19.22 -2.66 22.55
N HIS A 296 18.14 -2.14 21.99
CA HIS A 296 16.85 -2.82 22.00
C HIS A 296 16.77 -3.85 20.87
N ARG A 297 16.61 -5.15 21.22
CA ARG A 297 16.49 -6.28 20.28
C ARG A 297 17.52 -6.28 19.13
N ARG A 298 18.74 -5.83 19.42
CA ARG A 298 19.77 -5.53 18.42
C ARG A 298 20.03 -6.69 17.44
N THR A 299 20.23 -7.89 17.97
CA THR A 299 20.52 -9.09 17.18
C THR A 299 19.39 -9.45 16.22
N GLU A 300 18.14 -9.36 16.69
CA GLU A 300 16.96 -9.70 15.90
C GLU A 300 16.75 -8.67 14.78
N ILE A 301 16.93 -7.38 15.09
CA ILE A 301 16.83 -6.29 14.11
C ILE A 301 17.93 -6.41 13.05
N ASP A 302 19.19 -6.69 13.45
CA ASP A 302 20.28 -6.87 12.49
C ASP A 302 20.06 -8.07 11.56
N SER A 303 19.57 -9.18 12.11
CA SER A 303 19.19 -10.36 11.31
C SER A 303 18.03 -10.04 10.36
N SER A 304 17.01 -9.33 10.85
CA SER A 304 15.83 -8.97 10.09
C SER A 304 16.18 -8.07 8.91
N ILE A 305 16.98 -7.01 9.13
CA ILE A 305 17.49 -6.13 8.08
C ILE A 305 18.32 -6.93 7.07
N SER A 306 19.21 -7.82 7.52
CA SER A 306 20.07 -8.58 6.61
C SER A 306 19.27 -9.49 5.68
N ASN A 307 18.27 -10.20 6.23
CA ASN A 307 17.39 -11.07 5.43
C ASN A 307 16.51 -10.26 4.46
N ALA A 308 16.00 -9.12 4.90
CA ALA A 308 15.19 -8.22 4.08
C ALA A 308 15.97 -7.63 2.90
N ILE A 309 17.23 -7.24 3.14
CA ILE A 309 18.13 -6.79 2.08
C ILE A 309 18.39 -7.91 1.07
N GLN A 310 18.62 -9.14 1.53
CA GLN A 310 18.80 -10.29 0.64
C GLN A 310 17.55 -10.52 -0.22
N TYR A 311 16.36 -10.48 0.39
CA TYR A 311 15.09 -10.57 -0.34
C TYR A 311 14.99 -9.50 -1.43
N ILE A 312 15.28 -8.23 -1.12
CA ILE A 312 15.22 -7.13 -2.10
C ILE A 312 16.15 -7.42 -3.29
N GLU A 313 17.37 -7.91 -3.04
CA GLU A 313 18.30 -8.27 -4.11
C GLU A 313 17.84 -9.50 -4.92
N ASP A 314 17.25 -10.49 -4.26
CA ASP A 314 16.79 -11.75 -4.88
C ASP A 314 15.59 -11.54 -5.81
N VAL A 315 14.74 -10.54 -5.54
CA VAL A 315 13.56 -10.23 -6.34
C VAL A 315 13.79 -9.12 -7.38
N GLN A 316 15.05 -8.67 -7.56
CA GLN A 316 15.40 -7.74 -8.63
C GLN A 316 15.23 -8.42 -10.00
N GLU A 317 14.61 -7.72 -10.94
CA GLU A 317 14.47 -8.19 -12.32
C GLU A 317 15.84 -8.20 -13.03
N PRO A 318 16.03 -9.04 -14.07
CA PRO A 318 17.30 -9.13 -14.79
C PRO A 318 17.81 -7.80 -15.36
N ASP A 319 16.89 -6.90 -15.72
CA ASP A 319 17.18 -5.57 -16.26
C ASP A 319 17.55 -4.53 -15.19
N GLY A 320 17.47 -4.86 -13.90
CA GLY A 320 17.82 -3.98 -12.78
C GLY A 320 16.64 -3.27 -12.12
N SER A 321 15.42 -3.48 -12.63
CA SER A 321 14.19 -2.91 -12.07
C SER A 321 13.56 -3.77 -10.98
N TRP A 322 12.54 -3.23 -10.31
CA TRP A 322 11.64 -3.99 -9.45
C TRP A 322 10.18 -3.68 -9.81
N TYR A 323 9.35 -4.71 -9.85
CA TYR A 323 7.92 -4.56 -10.11
C TYR A 323 7.18 -3.92 -8.91
N GLY A 324 6.49 -2.81 -9.15
CA GLY A 324 5.60 -2.16 -8.18
C GLY A 324 4.20 -2.78 -8.16
N HIS A 325 3.74 -3.17 -6.98
CA HIS A 325 2.43 -3.78 -6.72
C HIS A 325 1.39 -2.76 -6.25
N TRP A 326 1.83 -1.66 -5.61
CA TRP A 326 0.96 -0.62 -5.02
C TRP A 326 1.02 0.73 -5.75
N GLY A 327 1.92 0.85 -6.73
CA GLY A 327 2.10 2.01 -7.60
C GLY A 327 2.57 1.58 -8.99
N ILE A 328 2.28 2.39 -10.02
CA ILE A 328 2.56 2.10 -11.43
C ILE A 328 3.96 2.59 -11.79
N CYS A 329 4.94 1.74 -12.13
CA CYS A 329 5.08 0.31 -11.82
C CYS A 329 6.55 0.10 -11.44
N TYR A 330 7.45 0.22 -12.41
CA TYR A 330 8.86 -0.04 -12.19
C TYR A 330 9.57 1.15 -11.55
N THR A 331 9.23 2.39 -11.87
CA THR A 331 9.75 3.57 -11.14
C THR A 331 9.39 3.50 -9.66
N TYR A 332 8.16 3.08 -9.34
CA TYR A 332 7.68 2.92 -7.97
C TYR A 332 8.40 1.80 -7.22
N GLY A 333 8.38 0.57 -7.75
CA GLY A 333 9.05 -0.57 -7.12
C GLY A 333 10.55 -0.34 -6.95
N THR A 334 11.19 0.22 -7.97
CA THR A 334 12.61 0.60 -7.93
C THR A 334 12.88 1.67 -6.88
N TRP A 335 12.06 2.71 -6.76
CA TRP A 335 12.24 3.76 -5.74
C TRP A 335 12.27 3.17 -4.34
N PHE A 336 11.33 2.28 -4.01
CA PHE A 336 11.37 1.59 -2.73
C PHE A 336 12.64 0.75 -2.60
N ALA A 337 12.92 -0.15 -3.55
CA ALA A 337 14.08 -1.05 -3.45
C ALA A 337 15.39 -0.29 -3.21
N VAL A 338 15.60 0.81 -3.95
CA VAL A 338 16.78 1.67 -3.79
C VAL A 338 16.82 2.30 -2.39
N GLY A 339 15.70 2.87 -1.91
CA GLY A 339 15.65 3.48 -0.58
C GLY A 339 16.01 2.49 0.55
N GLY A 340 15.56 1.23 0.44
CA GLY A 340 15.88 0.17 1.40
C GLY A 340 17.36 -0.21 1.38
N LEU A 341 17.94 -0.39 0.19
CA LEU A 341 19.36 -0.67 0.00
C LEU A 341 20.23 0.50 0.49
N ALA A 342 19.87 1.73 0.13
CA ALA A 342 20.59 2.96 0.49
C ALA A 342 20.59 3.23 2.00
N ALA A 343 19.48 2.95 2.70
CA ALA A 343 19.42 3.04 4.17
C ALA A 343 20.42 2.13 4.89
N CYS A 344 20.94 1.10 4.20
CA CYS A 344 22.00 0.22 4.69
C CYS A 344 23.40 0.55 4.13
N GLY A 345 23.57 1.72 3.51
CA GLY A 345 24.86 2.19 3.00
C GLY A 345 25.27 1.61 1.63
N ARG A 346 24.32 0.99 0.91
CA ARG A 346 24.55 0.54 -0.47
C ARG A 346 24.40 1.72 -1.44
N ASN A 347 25.26 1.78 -2.43
CA ASN A 347 25.25 2.79 -3.50
C ASN A 347 25.85 2.20 -4.79
N TYR A 348 25.91 3.02 -5.84
CA TYR A 348 26.43 2.67 -7.16
C TYR A 348 27.83 2.03 -7.10
N ARG A 349 28.71 2.50 -6.20
CA ARG A 349 30.10 2.03 -6.13
C ARG A 349 30.20 0.63 -5.53
N ASN A 350 29.39 0.31 -4.52
CA ASN A 350 29.52 -0.93 -3.75
C ASN A 350 28.42 -1.97 -4.00
N CYS A 351 27.36 -1.66 -4.75
CA CYS A 351 26.22 -2.54 -4.95
C CYS A 351 25.94 -2.77 -6.45
N PRO A 352 26.15 -4.00 -6.97
CA PRO A 352 25.84 -4.33 -8.37
C PRO A 352 24.37 -4.12 -8.73
N ALA A 353 23.45 -4.41 -7.80
CA ALA A 353 22.01 -4.21 -8.01
C ALA A 353 21.71 -2.74 -8.34
N LEU A 354 22.26 -1.80 -7.56
CA LEU A 354 22.04 -0.36 -7.78
C LEU A 354 22.69 0.17 -9.06
N ARG A 355 23.79 -0.43 -9.53
CA ARG A 355 24.35 -0.09 -10.85
C ARG A 355 23.38 -0.43 -11.98
N LYS A 356 22.86 -1.66 -11.98
CA LYS A 356 21.85 -2.10 -12.96
C LYS A 356 20.61 -1.23 -12.91
N THR A 357 20.20 -0.81 -11.71
CA THR A 357 19.06 0.09 -11.52
C THR A 357 19.29 1.47 -12.13
N CYS A 358 20.47 2.06 -11.94
CA CYS A 358 20.82 3.30 -12.62
C CYS A 358 20.79 3.11 -14.14
N GLU A 359 21.41 2.04 -14.67
CA GLU A 359 21.38 1.71 -16.10
C GLU A 359 19.94 1.57 -16.63
N PHE A 360 19.08 0.87 -15.90
CA PHE A 360 17.66 0.72 -16.21
C PHE A 360 16.97 2.08 -16.30
N LEU A 361 16.99 2.87 -15.22
CA LEU A 361 16.28 4.16 -15.17
C LEU A 361 16.81 5.13 -16.23
N LEU A 362 18.12 5.22 -16.41
CA LEU A 362 18.72 6.07 -17.44
C LEU A 362 18.31 5.64 -18.85
N SER A 363 18.16 4.33 -19.11
CA SER A 363 17.66 3.82 -20.41
C SER A 363 16.20 4.21 -20.70
N LYS A 364 15.43 4.58 -19.67
CA LYS A 364 14.02 4.98 -19.76
C LYS A 364 13.80 6.49 -19.70
N GLN A 365 14.85 7.29 -19.51
CA GLN A 365 14.72 8.74 -19.49
C GLN A 365 14.25 9.26 -20.85
N LEU A 366 13.20 10.07 -20.83
CA LEU A 366 12.61 10.66 -22.03
C LEU A 366 13.45 11.86 -22.53
N PRO A 367 13.33 12.27 -23.81
CA PRO A 367 14.10 13.40 -24.35
C PRO A 367 13.90 14.74 -23.60
N ASN A 368 12.75 14.92 -22.94
CA ASN A 368 12.50 16.12 -22.12
C ASN A 368 13.21 16.07 -20.75
N GLY A 369 13.74 14.91 -20.34
CA GLY A 369 14.40 14.67 -19.06
C GLY A 369 13.57 13.90 -18.03
N GLY A 370 12.28 13.68 -18.28
CA GLY A 370 11.37 13.00 -17.33
C GLY A 370 11.23 11.50 -17.58
N TRP A 371 10.36 10.87 -16.79
CA TRP A 371 9.92 9.48 -16.91
C TRP A 371 8.39 9.42 -16.91
N GLY A 372 7.81 8.43 -17.59
CA GLY A 372 6.36 8.24 -17.63
C GLY A 372 5.98 6.83 -18.03
N GLU A 373 5.33 6.11 -17.13
CA GLU A 373 4.82 4.75 -17.30
C GLU A 373 3.29 4.74 -17.36
N SER A 374 2.76 4.00 -18.32
CA SER A 374 1.33 3.70 -18.42
C SER A 374 0.91 2.67 -17.37
N TYR A 375 -0.37 2.67 -16.98
CA TYR A 375 -0.96 1.60 -16.16
C TYR A 375 -0.80 0.21 -16.80
N LEU A 376 -0.67 0.16 -18.14
CA LEU A 376 -0.37 -1.06 -18.88
C LEU A 376 0.95 -1.71 -18.46
N SER A 377 1.89 -0.95 -17.87
CA SER A 377 3.11 -1.53 -17.32
C SER A 377 2.81 -2.56 -16.22
N SER A 378 1.83 -2.27 -15.37
CA SER A 378 1.40 -3.18 -14.30
C SER A 378 0.69 -4.41 -14.87
N GLN A 379 -0.22 -4.20 -15.83
CA GLN A 379 -1.02 -5.26 -16.45
C GLN A 379 -0.15 -6.24 -17.24
N ASN A 380 0.75 -5.71 -18.09
CA ASN A 380 1.58 -6.48 -19.01
C ASN A 380 2.92 -6.95 -18.41
N LYS A 381 3.27 -6.45 -17.21
CA LYS A 381 4.53 -6.77 -16.52
C LYS A 381 5.76 -6.48 -17.39
N VAL A 382 5.70 -5.36 -18.10
CA VAL A 382 6.79 -4.81 -18.91
C VAL A 382 6.68 -3.29 -18.93
N TRP A 383 7.80 -2.57 -18.91
CA TRP A 383 7.78 -1.12 -19.02
C TRP A 383 7.06 -0.66 -20.30
N THR A 384 5.98 0.10 -20.14
CA THR A 384 5.22 0.72 -21.22
C THR A 384 5.17 2.22 -21.01
N ASN A 385 5.70 2.99 -21.96
CA ASN A 385 5.62 4.46 -21.89
C ASN A 385 4.16 4.93 -21.93
N ILE A 386 3.89 6.05 -21.28
CA ILE A 386 2.65 6.80 -21.52
C ILE A 386 2.58 7.16 -23.01
N GLU A 387 1.39 7.07 -23.60
CA GLU A 387 1.15 7.40 -25.01
C GLU A 387 1.73 8.77 -25.36
N GLY A 388 2.46 8.83 -26.48
CA GLY A 388 3.19 10.02 -26.91
C GLY A 388 4.52 10.24 -26.21
N ASN A 389 5.04 9.27 -25.44
CA ASN A 389 6.28 9.38 -24.66
C ASN A 389 6.25 10.59 -23.73
N ARG A 390 5.13 10.77 -23.02
CA ARG A 390 4.93 11.88 -22.09
C ARG A 390 5.53 11.56 -20.73
N ALA A 391 6.09 12.57 -20.07
CA ALA A 391 6.56 12.45 -18.70
C ALA A 391 5.41 12.64 -17.71
N ASN A 392 5.45 11.89 -16.61
CA ASN A 392 4.60 12.05 -15.44
C ASN A 392 5.46 12.51 -14.25
N LEU A 393 4.99 13.50 -13.50
CA LEU A 393 5.79 14.20 -12.52
C LEU A 393 6.10 13.33 -11.30
N VAL A 394 5.13 12.52 -10.87
CA VAL A 394 5.28 11.61 -9.75
C VAL A 394 6.27 10.49 -10.10
N GLN A 395 6.12 9.88 -11.28
CA GLN A 395 7.04 8.83 -11.74
C GLN A 395 8.45 9.38 -12.04
N THR A 396 8.55 10.60 -12.55
CA THR A 396 9.82 11.31 -12.69
C THR A 396 10.47 11.55 -11.33
N ALA A 397 9.70 11.95 -10.31
CA ALA A 397 10.22 12.11 -8.97
C ALA A 397 10.70 10.79 -8.36
N TRP A 398 9.98 9.67 -8.53
CA TRP A 398 10.44 8.35 -8.10
C TRP A 398 11.75 7.92 -8.77
N ALA A 399 11.88 8.10 -10.09
CA ALA A 399 13.11 7.81 -10.82
C ALA A 399 14.28 8.68 -10.32
N LEU A 400 14.04 9.97 -10.11
CA LEU A 400 15.06 10.91 -9.63
C LEU A 400 15.49 10.60 -8.18
N LEU A 401 14.55 10.34 -7.27
CA LEU A 401 14.85 9.89 -5.90
C LEU A 401 15.72 8.63 -5.92
N SER A 402 15.36 7.65 -6.77
CA SER A 402 16.16 6.44 -6.96
C SER A 402 17.58 6.73 -7.43
N LEU A 403 17.75 7.58 -8.45
CA LEU A 403 19.07 7.93 -8.97
C LEU A 403 19.91 8.68 -7.93
N ILE A 404 19.31 9.60 -7.17
CA ILE A 404 19.98 10.35 -6.11
C ILE A 404 20.43 9.40 -5.01
N ASP A 405 19.54 8.57 -4.46
CA ASP A 405 19.85 7.66 -3.35
C ASP A 405 20.81 6.53 -3.76
N ALA A 406 20.77 6.11 -5.03
CA ALA A 406 21.75 5.17 -5.57
C ALA A 406 23.15 5.80 -5.71
N GLY A 407 23.30 7.12 -5.56
CA GLY A 407 24.58 7.82 -5.72
C GLY A 407 24.96 8.09 -7.18
N GLN A 408 23.99 8.10 -8.10
CA GLN A 408 24.24 8.39 -9.52
C GLN A 408 24.82 9.79 -9.73
N ALA A 409 24.47 10.76 -8.89
CA ALA A 409 24.95 12.13 -8.99
C ALA A 409 26.48 12.26 -8.89
N GLU A 410 27.16 11.34 -8.20
CA GLU A 410 28.63 11.29 -8.12
C GLU A 410 29.28 10.72 -9.40
N ILE A 411 28.50 9.99 -10.20
CA ILE A 411 28.95 9.35 -11.44
C ILE A 411 28.69 10.27 -12.63
N ASP A 412 27.43 10.68 -12.79
CA ASP A 412 26.98 11.65 -13.78
C ASP A 412 25.69 12.34 -13.29
N PRO A 413 25.76 13.63 -12.90
CA PRO A 413 24.59 14.36 -12.42
C PRO A 413 23.70 14.92 -13.56
N ILE A 414 24.14 14.88 -14.82
CA ILE A 414 23.43 15.51 -15.95
C ILE A 414 22.00 14.95 -16.13
N PRO A 415 21.77 13.63 -16.11
CA PRO A 415 20.42 13.06 -16.18
C PRO A 415 19.49 13.58 -15.07
N ILE A 416 20.02 13.73 -13.85
CA ILE A 416 19.27 14.25 -12.70
C ILE A 416 18.90 15.72 -12.92
N HIS A 417 19.83 16.55 -13.41
CA HIS A 417 19.56 17.95 -13.73
C HIS A 417 18.45 18.11 -14.78
N HIS A 418 18.44 17.25 -15.81
CA HIS A 418 17.38 17.27 -16.81
C HIS A 418 16.01 16.94 -16.22
N GLY A 419 15.90 15.90 -15.38
CA GLY A 419 14.62 15.57 -14.74
C GLY A 419 14.16 16.62 -13.73
N VAL A 420 15.06 17.21 -12.96
CA VAL A 420 14.73 18.30 -12.03
C VAL A 420 14.23 19.54 -12.78
N ARG A 421 14.81 19.85 -13.95
CA ARG A 421 14.29 20.93 -14.80
C ARG A 421 12.85 20.68 -15.24
N VAL A 422 12.46 19.42 -15.50
CA VAL A 422 11.05 19.07 -15.77
C VAL A 422 10.16 19.40 -14.58
N MET A 423 10.58 19.07 -13.35
CA MET A 423 9.83 19.44 -12.14
C MET A 423 9.63 20.94 -12.02
N ILE A 424 10.73 21.71 -12.05
CA ILE A 424 10.69 23.17 -11.85
C ILE A 424 9.80 23.83 -12.90
N ASN A 425 9.90 23.42 -14.16
CA ASN A 425 9.11 24.01 -15.25
C ASN A 425 7.64 23.61 -15.23
N ALA A 426 7.26 22.57 -14.46
CA ALA A 426 5.89 22.11 -14.36
C ALA A 426 5.14 22.68 -13.16
N GLN A 427 5.83 23.33 -12.23
CA GLN A 427 5.21 23.99 -11.08
C GLN A 427 4.28 25.12 -11.56
N MET A 428 3.07 25.16 -11.02
CA MET A 428 2.07 26.18 -11.32
C MET A 428 2.35 27.48 -10.55
N GLU A 429 1.69 28.58 -10.91
CA GLU A 429 1.93 29.91 -10.32
C GLU A 429 1.67 29.96 -8.80
N ASP A 430 0.78 29.10 -8.30
CA ASP A 430 0.44 28.99 -6.87
C ASP A 430 1.34 28.00 -6.11
N GLY A 431 2.27 27.34 -6.80
CA GLY A 431 3.19 26.36 -6.24
C GLY A 431 2.69 24.90 -6.26
N ASP A 432 1.42 24.65 -6.63
CA ASP A 432 0.89 23.28 -6.85
C ASP A 432 1.45 22.70 -8.16
N PHE A 433 1.24 21.41 -8.37
CA PHE A 433 1.60 20.70 -9.58
C PHE A 433 0.35 20.18 -10.29
N PRO A 434 0.34 20.14 -11.63
CA PRO A 434 -0.83 19.72 -12.39
C PRO A 434 -1.18 18.26 -12.09
N GLN A 435 -2.48 17.97 -11.99
CA GLN A 435 -2.96 16.59 -11.98
C GLN A 435 -2.65 15.93 -13.33
N GLN A 436 -2.04 14.76 -13.27
CA GLN A 436 -1.74 13.92 -14.43
C GLN A 436 -2.43 12.56 -14.30
N GLU A 437 -2.06 11.61 -15.15
CA GLU A 437 -2.57 10.24 -15.13
C GLU A 437 -2.40 9.58 -13.76
N ILE A 438 -3.28 8.61 -13.47
CA ILE A 438 -3.27 7.84 -12.23
C ILE A 438 -1.93 7.09 -12.07
N THR A 439 -1.41 7.08 -10.85
CA THR A 439 -0.11 6.47 -10.52
C THR A 439 -0.22 5.31 -9.53
N GLY A 440 -1.38 5.07 -8.93
CA GLY A 440 -1.61 3.95 -8.03
C GLY A 440 -2.20 2.74 -8.76
N VAL A 441 -1.88 1.55 -8.28
CA VAL A 441 -2.44 0.29 -8.78
C VAL A 441 -2.64 -0.67 -7.61
N PHE A 442 -3.63 -1.55 -7.71
CA PHE A 442 -3.77 -2.71 -6.85
C PHE A 442 -4.17 -3.93 -7.68
N MET A 443 -3.67 -5.11 -7.29
CA MET A 443 -3.95 -6.38 -7.95
C MET A 443 -3.74 -6.32 -9.49
N ARG A 444 -2.70 -5.60 -9.90
CA ARG A 444 -2.20 -5.37 -11.27
C ARG A 444 -3.10 -4.63 -12.25
N ASN A 445 -4.42 -4.65 -12.06
CA ASN A 445 -5.38 -4.25 -13.08
C ASN A 445 -6.41 -3.20 -12.63
N CYS A 446 -6.47 -2.84 -11.34
CA CYS A 446 -7.27 -1.68 -10.92
C CYS A 446 -6.39 -0.53 -10.46
N THR A 447 -6.63 0.62 -11.07
CA THR A 447 -5.89 1.85 -10.81
C THR A 447 -6.55 2.65 -9.70
N LEU A 448 -5.76 3.32 -8.88
CA LEU A 448 -6.24 4.14 -7.77
C LEU A 448 -5.51 5.49 -7.70
N ASN A 449 -6.23 6.55 -7.37
CA ASN A 449 -5.67 7.90 -7.34
C ASN A 449 -5.07 8.22 -5.96
N TYR A 450 -3.77 8.53 -5.93
CA TYR A 450 -3.11 9.14 -4.78
C TYR A 450 -3.02 10.66 -4.98
N SER A 451 -4.07 11.39 -4.61
CA SER A 451 -4.19 12.82 -4.91
C SER A 451 -3.01 13.66 -4.38
N SER A 452 -2.46 13.27 -3.22
CA SER A 452 -1.36 13.99 -2.57
C SER A 452 -0.01 13.81 -3.27
N TYR A 453 0.16 12.77 -4.10
CA TYR A 453 1.45 12.43 -4.70
C TYR A 453 1.99 13.52 -5.63
N ARG A 454 1.10 14.23 -6.34
CA ARG A 454 1.50 15.33 -7.23
C ARG A 454 2.21 16.47 -6.48
N ASN A 455 1.99 16.60 -5.17
CA ASN A 455 2.68 17.59 -4.34
C ASN A 455 3.82 16.97 -3.54
N ILE A 456 3.55 15.84 -2.87
CA ILE A 456 4.51 15.17 -2.00
C ILE A 456 5.82 14.87 -2.74
N PHE A 457 5.74 14.21 -3.90
CA PHE A 457 6.94 13.71 -4.56
C PHE A 457 7.78 14.80 -5.24
N PRO A 458 7.20 15.81 -5.92
CA PRO A 458 7.97 16.95 -6.40
C PRO A 458 8.66 17.72 -5.27
N ILE A 459 7.98 17.98 -4.15
CA ILE A 459 8.61 18.62 -2.98
C ILE A 459 9.78 17.77 -2.47
N TRP A 460 9.55 16.46 -2.32
CA TRP A 460 10.54 15.54 -1.79
C TRP A 460 11.80 15.51 -2.66
N VAL A 461 11.62 15.31 -3.98
CA VAL A 461 12.77 15.19 -4.88
C VAL A 461 13.54 16.49 -5.04
N LEU A 462 12.86 17.65 -5.03
CA LEU A 462 13.53 18.95 -5.07
C LEU A 462 14.32 19.21 -3.78
N GLY A 463 13.78 18.81 -2.63
CA GLY A 463 14.48 18.86 -1.35
C GLY A 463 15.73 17.99 -1.34
N GLU A 464 15.60 16.73 -1.77
CA GLU A 464 16.73 15.79 -1.87
C GLU A 464 17.78 16.25 -2.89
N TYR A 465 17.36 16.74 -4.05
CA TYR A 465 18.26 17.27 -5.07
C TYR A 465 19.09 18.45 -4.54
N ARG A 466 18.43 19.41 -3.88
CA ARG A 466 19.12 20.56 -3.28
C ARG A 466 20.15 20.09 -2.25
N ARG A 467 19.78 19.14 -1.40
CA ARG A 467 20.61 18.67 -0.29
C ARG A 467 21.78 17.78 -0.74
N GLN A 468 21.49 16.78 -1.56
CA GLN A 468 22.44 15.70 -1.89
C GLN A 468 23.23 15.98 -3.17
N VAL A 469 22.71 16.80 -4.10
CA VAL A 469 23.38 17.06 -5.38
C VAL A 469 24.00 18.45 -5.38
N LEU A 470 23.21 19.51 -5.18
CA LEU A 470 23.73 20.88 -5.26
C LEU A 470 24.66 21.24 -4.11
N PHE A 471 24.28 20.95 -2.86
CA PHE A 471 25.11 21.31 -1.71
C PHE A 471 26.32 20.40 -1.50
N ALA A 472 26.25 19.14 -1.90
CA ALA A 472 27.42 18.24 -1.85
C ALA A 472 28.52 18.69 -2.85
N GLN A 473 28.14 19.22 -4.01
CA GLN A 473 29.07 19.80 -4.98
C GLN A 473 29.76 21.07 -4.44
N ASN A 474 29.04 21.90 -3.67
CA ASN A 474 29.62 23.12 -3.08
C ASN A 474 30.57 22.88 -1.89
N LEU A 475 30.54 21.70 -1.26
CA LEU A 475 31.45 21.33 -0.17
C LEU A 475 32.71 20.60 -0.68
N SER A 476 32.72 20.19 -1.95
CA SER A 476 33.84 19.49 -2.61
C SER A 476 34.62 20.36 -3.60
N ALA A 477 34.13 21.58 -3.86
CA ALA A 477 34.84 22.68 -4.53
C ALA A 477 35.43 23.62 -3.48
#